data_AF-A0A356WZP9-F1
#
_entry.id   AF-A0A356WZP9-F1
#
_cell.length_a   1.000
_cell.length_b   1.000
_cell.length_c   1.000
_cell.angle_alpha   90.00
_cell.angle_beta   90.00
_cell.angle_gamma   90.00
#
_symmetry.space_group_name_H-M   'P 1'
#
loop_
_entity.id
_entity.type
_entity.pdbx_description
1 polymer ?
#
loop_
_entity_poly.entity_id
_entity_poly.type
_entity_poly.pdbx_seq_one_letter_code
_entity_poly.pdbx_strand_id
1 'polypeptide(L)' 'MNRLEGKTAIITGATSGIGMKTAELFAAEGVNLILTGRRKEP' A
#
# COMPACT_ATOMS: atom_id res chain seq x y z
N MET A 1 4.65 19.12 4.93
CA MET A 1 5.69 18.08 5.11
C MET A 1 5.04 16.74 4.89
N ASN A 2 5.54 15.95 3.94
CA ASN A 2 5.03 14.63 3.68
C ASN A 2 5.65 13.63 4.67
N ARG A 3 4.93 13.32 5.75
CA ARG A 3 5.48 12.60 6.92
C ARG A 3 5.95 11.17 6.57
N LEU A 4 5.40 10.59 5.51
CA LEU A 4 5.64 9.20 5.13
C LEU A 4 6.58 9.04 3.93
N GLU A 5 6.96 10.14 3.27
CA GLU A 5 7.81 10.14 2.09
C GLU A 5 9.13 9.38 2.34
N GLY A 6 9.46 8.49 1.41
CA GLY A 6 10.67 7.65 1.45
C GLY A 6 10.66 6.55 2.52
N LYS A 7 9.62 6.43 3.35
CA LYS A 7 9.47 5.30 4.28
C LYS A 7 9.10 4.03 3.53
N THR A 8 9.36 2.89 4.17
CA THR A 8 8.94 1.58 3.66
C THR A 8 7.79 1.04 4.52
N ALA A 9 6.71 0.60 3.88
CA ALA A 9 5.58 -0.02 4.56
C ALA A 9 5.18 -1.35 3.92
N ILE A 10 4.82 -2.33 4.76
CA ILE A 10 4.20 -3.58 4.33
C ILE A 10 2.70 -3.50 4.56
N ILE A 11 1.91 -3.77 3.53
CA ILE A 11 0.44 -3.80 3.59
C ILE A 11 -0.03 -5.21 3.26
N THR A 12 -0.64 -5.87 4.24
CA THR A 12 -1.28 -7.18 4.07
C THR A 12 -2.74 -7.01 3.66
N GLY A 13 -3.26 -7.97 2.89
CA GLY A 13 -4.63 -7.86 2.36
C GLY A 13 -4.81 -6.71 1.37
N ALA A 14 -3.75 -6.36 0.63
CA ALA A 14 -3.72 -5.19 -0.25
C ALA A 14 -4.53 -5.35 -1.56
N THR A 15 -5.20 -6.49 -1.76
CA THR A 15 -5.85 -6.85 -3.04
C THR A 15 -7.25 -6.26 -3.23
N SER A 16 -7.87 -5.70 -2.18
CA SER A 16 -9.22 -5.13 -2.28
C SER A 16 -9.55 -4.25 -1.08
N GLY A 17 -10.62 -3.44 -1.19
CA GLY A 17 -11.20 -2.72 -0.06
C GLY A 17 -10.20 -1.78 0.62
N ILE A 18 -10.17 -1.83 1.96
CA ILE A 18 -9.34 -0.91 2.77
C ILE A 18 -7.86 -1.06 2.43
N GLY A 19 -7.33 -2.29 2.39
CA GLY A 19 -5.90 -2.51 2.13
C GLY A 19 -5.44 -1.95 0.78
N MET A 20 -6.26 -2.11 -0.25
CA MET A 20 -6.00 -1.54 -1.58
C MET A 20 -6.02 -0.01 -1.52
N LYS A 21 -7.04 0.57 -0.89
CA LYS A 21 -7.15 2.04 -0.83
C LYS A 21 -6.06 2.68 0.03
N THR A 22 -5.63 1.99 1.08
CA THR A 22 -4.46 2.40 1.88
C THR A 22 -3.17 2.35 1.05
N ALA A 23 -2.97 1.30 0.24
CA ALA A 23 -1.81 1.21 -0.65
C ALA A 23 -1.78 2.34 -1.68
N GLU A 24 -2.92 2.66 -2.30
CA GLU A 24 -3.04 3.79 -3.24
C GLU A 24 -2.68 5.12 -2.58
N LEU A 25 -3.23 5.40 -1.40
CA LEU A 25 -2.95 6.64 -0.67
C LEU A 25 -1.48 6.73 -0.24
N PHE A 26 -0.90 5.63 0.25
CA PHE A 26 0.50 5.63 0.68
C PHE A 26 1.45 5.76 -0.52
N ALA A 27 1.12 5.19 -1.67
CA ALA A 27 1.90 5.38 -2.89
C ALA A 27 1.90 6.85 -3.33
N ALA A 28 0.74 7.52 -3.25
CA ALA A 28 0.63 8.95 -3.56
C ALA A 28 1.45 9.84 -2.60
N GLU A 29 1.70 9.37 -1.38
CA GLU A 29 2.56 10.05 -0.39
C GLU A 29 4.05 9.69 -0.53
N GLY A 30 4.46 8.99 -1.60
CA GLY A 30 5.87 8.66 -1.88
C GLY A 30 6.45 7.56 -0.98
N VAL A 31 5.61 6.65 -0.48
CA VAL A 31 6.02 5.52 0.35
C VAL A 31 6.49 4.36 -0.54
N ASN A 32 7.58 3.70 -0.15
CA ASN A 32 8.01 2.43 -0.74
C ASN A 32 7.14 1.29 -0.19
N LEU A 33 6.38 0.61 -1.05
CA LEU A 33 5.37 -0.36 -0.61
C LEU A 33 5.75 -1.81 -0.93
N ILE A 34 5.54 -2.69 0.06
CA ILE A 34 5.50 -4.14 -0.09
C ILE A 34 4.06 -4.58 0.12
N LEU A 35 3.41 -5.04 -0.95
CA LEU A 35 2.00 -5.42 -0.92
C LEU A 35 1.87 -6.93 -0.90
N THR A 36 1.03 -7.47 0.00
CA THR A 36 0.74 -8.90 0.06
C THR A 36 -0.75 -9.20 -0.04
N GLY A 37 -1.06 -10.29 -0.72
CA GLY A 37 -2.41 -10.79 -0.93
C GLY A 37 -2.40 -12.28 -1.26
N ARG A 38 -3.50 -12.97 -0.96
CA ARG A 38 -3.64 -14.41 -1.25
C ARG A 38 -4.23 -14.68 -2.63
N ARG A 39 -5.07 -13.77 -3.11
CA ARG A 39 -5.70 -13.89 -4.41
C ARG A 39 -4.78 -13.21 -5.40
N LYS A 40 -4.37 -13.93 -6.44
CA LYS A 40 -4.08 -13.25 -7.71
C LYS A 40 -5.40 -12.64 -8.18
N GLU A 41 -5.32 -11.47 -8.82
CA GLU A 41 -6.47 -10.87 -9.51
C GLU A 41 -7.22 -11.94 -10.33
N PRO A 42 -8.54 -11.79 -10.56
CA PRO A 42 -9.19 -12.55 -11.63
C PRO A 42 -8.47 -12.34 -12.97
#